data_AF-C4V1F6-F1
#
_entry.id   AF-C4V1F6-F1
#
_cell.length_a   1.000
_cell.length_b   1.000
_cell.length_c   1.000
_cell.angle_alpha   90.00
_cell.angle_beta   90.00
_cell.angle_gamma   90.00
#
_symmetry.space_group_name_H-M   'P 1'
#
loop_
_entity.id
_entity.type
_entity.pdbx_description
1 polymer ?
#
loop_
_entity_poly.entity_id
_entity_poly.type
_entity_poly.pdbx_seq_one_letter_code
_entity_poly.pdbx_strand_id
1 'polypeptide(L)' 'MATIHEMDSLHLASAEFGRVDVFLTTDTKLIRACRNTVTRMRVMNPVSYLAEVIEDDGY' A
#
# COMPACT_ATOMS: atom_id res chain seq x y z
N MET A 1 -10.05 -8.70 -13.15
CA MET A 1 -9.25 -7.49 -12.83
C MET A 1 -9.60 -7.06 -11.42
N ALA A 2 -8.63 -6.68 -10.60
CA ALA A 2 -8.92 -6.04 -9.33
C ALA A 2 -9.27 -4.57 -9.61
N THR A 3 -10.35 -4.09 -9.01
CA THR A 3 -10.91 -2.75 -9.25
C THR A 3 -10.81 -1.96 -7.95
N ILE A 4 -10.41 -0.68 -8.03
CA ILE A 4 -10.37 0.23 -6.88
C ILE A 4 -11.79 0.73 -6.63
N HIS A 5 -12.31 0.56 -5.40
CA HIS A 5 -13.62 1.09 -5.00
C HIS A 5 -13.52 2.56 -4.57
N GLU A 6 -14.66 3.23 -4.41
CA GLU A 6 -14.75 4.62 -3.96
C GLU A 6 -14.02 4.86 -2.61
N MET A 7 -14.19 3.92 -1.68
CA MET A 7 -13.57 3.99 -0.35
C MET A 7 -12.05 3.82 -0.43
N ASP A 8 -11.58 2.89 -1.26
CA ASP A 8 -10.15 2.72 -1.53
C ASP A 8 -9.55 4.01 -2.09
N SER A 9 -10.26 4.66 -3.01
CA SER A 9 -9.83 5.91 -3.63
C SER A 9 -9.65 7.03 -2.60
N LEU A 10 -10.59 7.16 -1.65
CA LEU A 10 -10.47 8.16 -0.58
C LEU A 10 -9.28 7.88 0.34
N HIS A 11 -9.05 6.62 0.72
CA HIS A 11 -7.90 6.26 1.56
C HIS A 11 -6.57 6.50 0.83
N LEU A 12 -6.49 6.12 -0.44
CA LEU A 12 -5.30 6.36 -1.27
C LEU A 12 -5.03 7.86 -1.44
N ALA A 13 -6.06 8.67 -1.69
CA ALA A 13 -5.93 10.12 -1.81
C ALA A 13 -5.51 10.77 -0.47
N SER A 14 -6.05 10.28 0.66
CA SER A 14 -5.65 10.76 1.98
C SER A 14 -4.20 10.44 2.29
N ALA A 15 -3.75 9.24 1.94
CA ALA A 15 -2.36 8.80 2.08
C ALA A 15 -1.42 9.63 1.20
N GLU A 16 -1.81 9.89 -0.04
CA GLU A 16 -1.06 10.73 -0.97
C GLU A 16 -0.97 12.19 -0.47
N PHE A 17 -2.07 12.75 0.05
CA PHE A 17 -2.08 14.08 0.65
C PHE A 17 -1.16 14.17 1.87
N GLY A 18 -1.15 13.12 2.70
CA GLY A 18 -0.25 12.97 3.84
C GLY A 18 1.21 12.72 3.45
N ARG A 19 1.52 12.52 2.15
CA ARG A 19 2.85 12.22 1.62
C ARG A 19 3.49 11.00 2.29
N VAL A 20 2.70 9.96 2.54
CA VAL A 20 3.22 8.74 3.15
C VAL A 20 4.13 8.00 2.17
N ASP A 21 5.21 7.39 2.66
CA ASP A 21 6.06 6.54 1.84
C ASP A 21 5.43 5.17 1.59
N VAL A 22 4.72 4.65 2.59
CA VAL A 22 4.10 3.32 2.57
C VAL A 22 2.67 3.38 3.13
N PHE A 23 1.71 2.88 2.35
CA PHE A 23 0.33 2.62 2.76
C PHE A 23 0.15 1.13 3.04
N LEU A 24 -0.08 0.78 4.32
CA LEU A 24 -0.24 -0.60 4.76
C LEU A 24 -1.71 -1.02 4.77
N THR A 25 -2.02 -2.16 4.16
CA THR A 25 -3.37 -2.74 4.14
C THR A 25 -3.33 -4.26 4.09
N THR A 26 -4.31 -4.93 4.69
CA THR A 26 -4.48 -6.39 4.55
C THR A 26 -5.31 -6.76 3.32
N ASP A 27 -5.92 -5.78 2.63
CA ASP A 27 -6.70 -6.03 1.43
C ASP A 27 -5.81 -6.38 0.23
N THR A 28 -5.73 -7.68 -0.05
CA THR A 28 -4.93 -8.20 -1.16
C THR A 28 -5.47 -7.78 -2.53
N LYS A 29 -6.78 -7.52 -2.67
CA LYS A 29 -7.35 -7.03 -3.93
C LYS A 29 -6.89 -5.60 -4.18
N LEU A 30 -6.90 -4.75 -3.17
CA LEU A 30 -6.41 -3.37 -3.26
C LEU A 30 -4.91 -3.33 -3.60
N ILE A 31 -4.09 -4.13 -2.90
CA ILE A 31 -2.64 -4.24 -3.22
C ILE A 31 -2.44 -4.62 -4.69
N ARG A 32 -3.19 -5.61 -5.19
CA ARG A 32 -3.11 -6.04 -6.59
C ARG A 32 -3.60 -4.97 -7.58
N ALA A 33 -4.63 -4.21 -7.23
CA ALA A 33 -5.14 -3.12 -8.06
C ALA A 33 -4.11 -1.97 -8.15
N CYS A 34 -3.45 -1.64 -7.04
CA CYS A 34 -2.44 -0.59 -6.99
C CYS A 34 -1.12 -0.97 -7.69
N ARG A 35 -0.77 -2.27 -7.80
CA ARG A 35 0.45 -2.72 -8.51
C ARG A 35 0.54 -2.26 -9.97
N ASN A 36 -0.60 -2.12 -10.63
CA ASN A 36 -0.67 -1.71 -12.04
C ASN A 36 -1.08 -0.24 -12.22
N THR A 37 -1.19 0.50 -11.12
CA THR A 37 -1.61 1.90 -11.11
C THR A 37 -0.44 2.78 -10.70
N VAL A 38 -0.29 3.95 -11.31
CA VAL A 38 0.70 4.93 -10.88
C VAL A 38 0.25 5.52 -9.55
N THR A 39 0.85 5.06 -8.45
CA THR A 39 0.65 5.58 -7.10
C THR A 39 1.95 6.22 -6.62
N ARG A 40 1.87 7.31 -5.84
CA ARG A 40 3.06 8.03 -5.34
C ARG A 40 3.70 7.37 -4.10
N MET A 41 3.04 6.35 -3.57
CA MET A 41 3.39 5.65 -2.34
C MET A 41 3.34 4.14 -2.58
N ARG A 42 4.10 3.38 -1.78
CA ARG A 42 4.06 1.91 -1.86
C ARG A 42 2.82 1.39 -1.15
N VAL A 43 2.04 0.54 -1.81
CA VAL A 43 0.88 -0.13 -1.18
C VAL A 43 1.27 -1.56 -0.83
N MET A 44 1.30 -1.89 0.47
CA MET A 44 1.88 -3.15 0.95
C MET A 44 1.05 -3.83 2.02
N ASN A 45 1.25 -5.14 2.15
CA ASN A 45 0.76 -5.88 3.32
C ASN A 45 1.67 -5.59 4.55
N PRO A 46 1.10 -5.35 5.75
CA PRO A 46 1.88 -5.13 6.97
C PRO A 46 2.92 -6.22 7.26
N VAL A 47 2.61 -7.48 6.99
CA VAL A 47 3.54 -8.61 7.22
C VAL A 47 4.72 -8.52 6.26
N SER A 48 4.48 -8.20 4.98
CA SER A 48 5.55 -8.04 4.00
C SER A 48 6.43 -6.83 4.31
N TYR A 49 5.83 -5.74 4.78
CA TYR A 49 6.58 -4.56 5.21
C TYR A 49 7.42 -4.84 6.45
N LEU A 50 6.86 -5.53 7.44
CA LEU A 50 7.60 -5.90 8.65
C LEU A 50 8.77 -6.83 8.32
N ALA A 51 8.60 -7.80 7.41
CA ALA A 51 9.69 -8.67 6.98
C ALA A 51 10.83 -7.87 6.32
N GLU A 52 10.50 -6.89 5.46
CA GLU A 52 11.48 -5.99 4.85
C GLU A 52 12.23 -5.16 5.89
N VAL A 53 11.53 -4.60 6.87
CA VAL A 53 12.15 -3.79 7.95
C VAL A 53 13.05 -4.65 8.84
N ILE A 54 12.60 -5.86 9.20
CA ILE A 54 13.39 -6.79 10.02
C ILE A 54 14.67 -7.22 9.29
N GLU A 55 14.57 -7.52 7.99
CA GLU A 55 15.73 -7.87 7.15
C GLU A 55 16.71 -6.70 7.03
N ASP A 56 16.21 -5.48 6.84
CA ASP A 56 17.04 -4.25 6.78
C ASP A 56 17.72 -3.95 8.13
N ASP A 57 17.02 -4.14 9.25
CA ASP A 57 17.54 -3.95 10.60
C ASP A 57 18.51 -5.08 11.05
N GLY A 58 18.66 -6.14 10.25
CA GLY A 58 19.59 -7.24 10.51
C GLY A 58 19.16 -8.20 11.64
N TYR A 59 17.86 -8.34 11.87
CA TYR A 59 17.29 -9.25 12.88
C TYR A 59 17.08 -10.69 12.36
#